data_AF-A0A655DRH4-F1
#
_entry.id   AF-A0A655DRH4-F1
#
_cell.length_a   1.000
_cell.length_b   1.000
_cell.length_c   1.000
_cell.angle_alpha   90.00
_cell.angle_beta   90.00
_cell.angle_gamma   90.00
#
_symmetry.space_group_name_H-M   'P 1'
#
loop_
_entity.id
_entity.type
_entity.pdbx_description
1 polymer ?
#
loop_
_entity_poly.entity_id
_entity_poly.type
_entity_poly.pdbx_seq_one_letter_code
_entity_poly.pdbx_strand_id
1 'polypeptide(L)'
;MARDEGRWHVRWTTSGLHPKLGEHQTFALRADPPRRASVNEVGGTDVLVPGYLYHYSLDAGQAGRELFGTAHAVVGALHPFDDTLNDPQLLAEQASSSTQPLDLVTLHADDSNRVAAAIGQLPGVVITPQAELLPTDKHFAPAVLNDVKKAVVDELDGKAGWRVVSVNQNGVDVSVLHEVAPSPASSVSITLDRVVQNAAQHAVNTRGGKAMIVVIKPSTGEILAIAQNAGADADGPVATTGLYPPGSTFKMITAGAAVERDLATPETLLGCPGEIDIGHRTIPNYGGFDLGVVPMSRAFASSCNTTFAELSSRLPPRGLTQAARRYGIGLDYQVDGITTVTGSVPPTVDLAERTEDGFGQGKVLASPFGMALVAATVAAGKTPVPQLIAGRPTAVEGDATPISQKMIDALRPMMRLVVTNGTAKEIAGCGEVFGKTGEAEFPGGSHSWFAGYRGDLAFASLIVGGGSSEYAVRMTKVMFESLPPGYLA
;
A
#
# COMPACT_ATOMS: atom_id res chain seq x y z
N MET A 1 70.12 -11.16 4.24
CA MET A 1 70.85 -12.14 5.09
C MET A 1 72.18 -11.53 5.51
N ALA A 2 72.72 -11.92 6.65
CA ALA A 2 74.06 -11.56 7.11
C ALA A 2 74.82 -12.83 7.49
N ARG A 3 76.14 -12.85 7.31
CA ARG A 3 77.00 -13.97 7.68
C ARG A 3 77.76 -13.60 8.95
N ASP A 4 77.64 -14.42 9.98
CA ASP A 4 78.28 -14.23 11.28
C ASP A 4 78.85 -15.59 11.76
N GLU A 5 80.12 -15.60 12.19
CA GLU A 5 80.88 -16.81 12.57
C GLU A 5 80.72 -18.01 11.62
N GLY A 6 80.67 -17.75 10.31
CA GLY A 6 80.51 -18.80 9.29
C GLY A 6 79.07 -19.31 9.10
N ARG A 7 78.09 -18.86 9.89
CA ARG A 7 76.67 -19.19 9.75
C ARG A 7 75.89 -18.07 9.07
N TRP A 8 74.88 -18.43 8.28
CA TRP A 8 73.96 -17.47 7.67
C TRP A 8 72.78 -17.18 8.59
N HIS A 9 72.56 -15.90 8.85
CA HIS A 9 71.43 -15.40 9.62
C HIS A 9 70.49 -14.58 8.73
N VAL A 10 69.18 -14.73 8.95
CA VAL A 10 68.18 -13.85 8.34
C VAL A 10 68.22 -12.53 9.10
N ARG A 11 68.55 -11.44 8.38
CA ARG A 11 68.36 -10.09 8.93
C ARG A 11 66.88 -9.78 8.83
N TRP A 12 66.18 -10.02 9.93
CA TRP A 12 64.74 -9.82 9.99
C TRP A 12 64.39 -8.34 9.92
N THR A 13 63.40 -8.01 9.10
CA THR A 13 62.78 -6.70 8.94
C THR A 13 61.28 -6.90 8.74
N THR A 14 60.47 -5.86 8.95
CA THR A 14 59.02 -5.91 8.72
C THR A 14 58.65 -6.23 7.26
N SER A 15 59.51 -5.87 6.30
CA SER A 15 59.37 -6.26 4.90
C SER A 15 59.47 -7.78 4.66
N GLY A 16 60.00 -8.55 5.62
CA GLY A 16 59.96 -10.01 5.62
C GLY A 16 58.58 -10.60 5.93
N LEU A 17 57.67 -9.81 6.54
CA LEU A 17 56.26 -10.18 6.72
C LEU A 17 55.43 -9.78 5.51
N HIS A 18 55.57 -8.54 5.04
CA HIS A 18 54.91 -8.07 3.82
C HIS A 18 55.75 -6.96 3.15
N PRO A 19 55.98 -6.99 1.82
CA PRO A 19 56.91 -6.08 1.15
C PRO A 19 56.62 -4.59 1.31
N LYS A 20 55.35 -4.23 1.57
CA LYS A 20 54.89 -2.85 1.77
C LYS A 20 54.77 -2.43 3.25
N LEU A 21 55.14 -3.30 4.20
CA LEU A 21 55.07 -2.99 5.63
C LEU A 21 56.35 -2.30 6.09
N GLY A 22 56.24 -1.03 6.49
CA GLY A 22 57.35 -0.24 7.03
C GLY A 22 57.73 -0.63 8.47
N GLU A 23 58.82 -0.07 8.98
CA GLU A 23 59.17 -0.20 10.40
C GLU A 23 58.10 0.50 11.26
N HIS A 24 57.75 -0.09 12.42
CA HIS A 24 56.71 0.39 13.34
C HIS A 24 55.30 0.49 12.73
N GLN A 25 55.01 -0.28 11.69
CA GLN A 25 53.66 -0.43 11.14
C GLN A 25 53.04 -1.77 11.52
N THR A 26 51.72 -1.77 11.69
CA THR A 26 50.91 -2.97 11.95
C THR A 26 49.88 -3.20 10.86
N PHE A 27 49.36 -4.41 10.75
CA PHE A 27 48.21 -4.70 9.89
C PHE A 27 46.92 -4.29 10.60
N ALA A 28 45.98 -3.74 9.86
CA ALA A 28 44.61 -3.64 10.31
C ALA A 28 43.64 -4.03 9.20
N LEU A 29 42.57 -4.71 9.60
CA LEU A 29 41.44 -4.98 8.74
C LEU A 29 40.48 -3.78 8.82
N ARG A 30 40.00 -3.32 7.66
CA ARG A 30 38.94 -2.30 7.55
C ARG A 30 37.80 -2.91 6.74
N ALA A 31 36.59 -2.78 7.26
CA ALA A 31 35.39 -3.04 6.47
C ALA A 31 35.17 -1.89 5.47
N ASP A 32 34.66 -2.22 4.29
CA ASP A 32 34.24 -1.25 3.28
C ASP A 32 32.80 -1.60 2.86
N PRO A 33 31.77 -1.06 3.53
CA PRO A 33 30.38 -1.39 3.22
C PRO A 33 29.93 -0.73 1.91
N PRO A 34 29.21 -1.44 1.02
CA PRO A 34 28.59 -0.82 -0.15
C PRO A 34 27.53 0.20 0.27
N ARG A 35 27.21 1.13 -0.65
CA ARG A 35 25.97 1.88 -0.53
C ARG A 35 24.79 0.91 -0.63
N ARG A 36 23.88 1.00 0.33
CA ARG A 36 22.59 0.28 0.30
C ARG A 36 21.82 0.69 -0.97
N ALA A 37 21.07 -0.22 -1.56
CA ALA A 37 20.28 0.07 -2.75
C ALA A 37 18.98 0.84 -2.42
N SER A 38 18.41 1.51 -3.42
CA SER A 38 17.11 2.20 -3.30
C SER A 38 15.93 1.32 -3.70
N VAL A 39 14.73 1.78 -3.38
CA VAL A 39 13.48 1.27 -3.95
C VAL A 39 12.93 2.32 -4.90
N ASN A 40 12.54 1.92 -6.11
CA ASN A 40 11.94 2.80 -7.11
C ASN A 40 10.52 2.36 -7.49
N GLU A 41 9.70 3.32 -7.89
CA GLU A 41 8.37 3.09 -8.45
C GLU A 41 8.43 2.85 -9.97
N VAL A 42 7.32 2.46 -10.60
CA VAL A 42 7.31 2.00 -12.01
C VAL A 42 7.78 3.06 -13.02
N GLY A 43 7.66 4.35 -12.69
CA GLY A 43 8.20 5.48 -13.44
C GLY A 43 9.71 5.70 -13.27
N GLY A 44 10.38 4.92 -12.42
CA GLY A 44 11.82 4.90 -12.20
C GLY A 44 12.32 5.91 -11.15
N THR A 45 11.44 6.64 -10.47
CA THR A 45 11.85 7.55 -9.39
C THR A 45 12.03 6.79 -8.08
N ASP A 46 13.04 7.16 -7.29
CA ASP A 46 13.24 6.55 -5.98
C ASP A 46 12.12 6.95 -5.01
N VAL A 47 11.62 5.97 -4.26
CA VAL A 47 10.61 6.12 -3.21
C VAL A 47 11.20 5.86 -1.83
N LEU A 48 12.24 5.02 -1.73
CA LEU A 48 13.04 4.81 -0.53
C LEU A 48 14.51 4.90 -0.88
N VAL A 49 15.25 5.74 -0.15
CA VAL A 49 16.68 5.94 -0.36
C VAL A 49 17.45 5.70 0.95
N PRO A 50 18.70 5.20 0.88
CA PRO A 50 19.56 5.14 2.05
C PRO A 50 19.82 6.53 2.61
N GLY A 51 19.68 6.67 3.93
CA GLY A 51 19.96 7.88 4.66
C GLY A 51 20.29 7.58 6.12
N TYR A 52 20.28 8.63 6.94
CA TYR A 52 20.48 8.53 8.37
C TYR A 52 19.34 9.22 9.11
N LEU A 53 18.88 8.55 10.16
CA LEU A 53 18.20 9.22 11.27
C LEU A 53 19.23 9.53 12.35
N TYR A 54 19.02 10.60 13.10
CA TYR A 54 19.92 11.05 14.15
C TYR A 54 19.24 10.84 15.49
N HIS A 55 19.70 9.84 16.22
CA HIS A 55 19.19 9.50 17.54
C HIS A 55 19.91 10.32 18.62
N TYR A 56 19.15 11.11 19.36
CA TYR A 56 19.62 11.94 20.47
C TYR A 56 19.40 11.21 21.78
N SER A 57 20.45 11.18 22.60
CA SER A 57 20.40 10.69 23.98
C SER A 57 21.16 11.64 24.92
N LEU A 58 20.84 11.58 26.21
CA LEU A 58 21.50 12.37 27.26
C LEU A 58 22.27 11.45 28.22
N ASP A 59 23.60 11.56 28.20
CA ASP A 59 24.52 10.87 29.09
C ASP A 59 24.90 11.78 30.26
N ALA A 60 24.37 11.47 31.46
CA ALA A 60 24.65 12.24 32.66
C ALA A 60 26.11 12.15 33.13
N GLY A 61 26.80 11.03 32.88
CA GLY A 61 28.21 10.87 33.22
C GLY A 61 29.10 11.79 32.38
N GLN A 62 28.79 11.93 31.10
CA GLN A 62 29.47 12.86 30.19
C GLN A 62 29.08 14.32 30.46
N ALA A 63 27.83 14.60 30.81
CA ALA A 63 27.38 15.95 31.14
C ALA A 63 27.99 16.46 32.46
N GLY A 64 28.14 15.58 33.45
CA GLY A 64 28.71 15.90 34.76
C GLY A 64 27.99 17.07 35.43
N ARG A 65 28.74 18.15 35.74
CA ARG A 65 28.19 19.34 36.41
C ARG A 65 27.29 20.19 35.50
N GLU A 66 27.40 20.03 34.18
CA GLU A 66 26.63 20.78 33.19
C GLU A 66 25.25 20.15 32.92
N LEU A 67 24.92 19.02 33.59
CA LEU A 67 23.72 18.23 33.31
C LEU A 67 22.43 19.05 33.34
N PHE A 68 22.23 19.89 34.35
CA PHE A 68 21.01 20.68 34.45
C PHE A 68 20.90 21.74 33.34
N GLY A 69 22.01 22.41 33.01
CA GLY A 69 22.05 23.37 31.90
C GLY A 69 21.81 22.70 30.55
N THR A 70 22.41 21.52 30.35
CA THR A 70 22.22 20.69 29.17
C THR A 70 20.77 20.23 29.04
N ALA A 71 20.16 19.72 30.11
CA ALA A 71 18.76 19.30 30.12
C ALA A 71 17.81 20.45 29.75
N HIS A 72 18.09 21.68 30.23
CA HIS A 72 17.29 22.86 29.87
C HIS A 72 17.38 23.20 28.37
N ALA A 73 18.58 23.17 27.81
CA ALA A 73 18.78 23.40 26.37
C ALA A 73 18.17 22.29 25.52
N VAL A 74 18.30 21.03 25.95
CA VAL A 74 17.72 19.85 25.30
C VAL A 74 16.21 19.94 25.25
N VAL A 75 15.53 20.19 26.37
CA VAL A 75 14.07 20.39 26.41
C VAL A 75 13.67 21.55 25.50
N GLY A 76 14.33 22.70 25.59
CA GLY A 76 14.00 23.85 24.75
C GLY A 76 14.14 23.60 23.24
N ALA A 77 15.14 22.80 22.83
CA ALA A 77 15.39 22.49 21.42
C ALA A 77 14.55 21.34 20.88
N LEU A 78 14.25 20.34 21.71
CA LEU A 78 13.61 19.08 21.28
C LEU A 78 12.11 19.01 21.55
N HIS A 79 11.56 19.83 22.44
CA HIS A 79 10.11 19.90 22.71
C HIS A 79 9.24 20.03 21.44
N PRO A 80 9.62 20.77 20.37
CA PRO A 80 8.82 20.83 19.15
C PRO A 80 8.66 19.49 18.40
N PHE A 81 9.51 18.51 18.71
CA PHE A 81 9.53 17.19 18.08
C PHE A 81 8.98 16.09 18.99
N ASP A 82 9.06 16.30 20.31
CA ASP A 82 8.52 15.42 21.34
C ASP A 82 7.98 16.27 22.50
N ASP A 83 6.66 16.34 22.64
CA ASP A 83 5.98 17.15 23.66
C ASP A 83 6.06 16.55 25.07
N THR A 84 6.55 15.31 25.19
CA THR A 84 6.85 14.70 26.48
C THR A 84 8.14 15.27 27.10
N LEU A 85 9.03 15.84 26.28
CA LEU A 85 10.22 16.57 26.72
C LEU A 85 9.85 17.99 27.15
N ASN A 86 9.21 18.13 28.31
CA ASN A 86 8.67 19.42 28.79
C ASN A 86 9.18 19.89 30.15
N ASP A 87 9.88 19.02 30.89
CA ASP A 87 10.41 19.33 32.22
C ASP A 87 11.93 19.08 32.26
N PRO A 88 12.76 20.15 32.22
CA PRO A 88 14.21 20.05 32.31
C PRO A 88 14.72 19.41 33.60
N GLN A 89 14.00 19.62 34.70
CA GLN A 89 14.40 19.08 36.00
C GLN A 89 14.15 17.58 36.02
N LEU A 90 12.95 17.15 35.61
CA LEU A 90 12.63 15.74 35.49
C LEU A 90 13.60 15.02 34.55
N LEU A 91 13.94 15.63 33.40
CA LEU A 91 14.89 15.07 32.46
C LEU A 91 16.28 14.86 33.09
N ALA A 92 16.79 15.85 33.84
CA ALA A 92 18.07 15.74 34.52
C ALA A 92 18.06 14.67 35.63
N GLU A 93 16.96 14.55 36.37
CA GLU A 93 16.77 13.51 37.41
C GLU A 93 16.72 12.10 36.79
N GLN A 94 16.02 11.93 35.66
CA GLN A 94 15.97 10.67 34.93
C GLN A 94 17.34 10.30 34.34
N ALA A 95 18.03 11.25 33.71
CA ALA A 95 19.34 11.00 33.14
C ALA A 95 20.38 10.65 34.23
N SER A 96 20.37 11.34 35.38
CA SER A 96 21.32 11.09 36.48
C SER A 96 21.05 9.79 37.25
N SER A 97 19.82 9.27 37.20
CA SER A 97 19.47 7.98 37.81
C SER A 97 19.71 6.79 36.86
N SER A 98 19.95 7.04 35.57
CA SER A 98 20.26 6.01 34.58
C SER A 98 21.75 5.65 34.57
N THR A 99 22.04 4.38 34.28
CA THR A 99 23.41 3.89 34.04
C THR A 99 23.80 3.90 32.56
N GLN A 100 22.83 4.13 31.67
CA GLN A 100 23.02 4.28 30.22
C GLN A 100 22.52 5.66 29.78
N PRO A 101 22.98 6.17 28.63
CA PRO A 101 22.42 7.38 28.04
C PRO A 101 20.89 7.28 27.94
N LEU A 102 20.20 8.32 28.38
CA LEU A 102 18.74 8.39 28.34
C LEU A 102 18.28 8.71 26.92
N ASP A 103 17.45 7.85 26.33
CA ASP A 103 16.88 8.08 25.00
C ASP A 103 15.97 9.33 25.01
N LEU A 104 16.11 10.17 23.99
CA LEU A 104 15.30 11.38 23.83
C LEU A 104 14.41 11.28 22.60
N VAL A 105 14.98 11.44 21.41
CA VAL A 105 14.23 11.54 20.15
C VAL A 105 15.13 11.12 18.99
N THR A 106 14.51 10.61 17.94
CA THR A 106 15.18 10.31 16.67
C THR A 106 14.68 11.27 15.59
N LEU A 107 15.59 12.04 15.00
CA LEU A 107 15.27 13.09 14.04
C LEU A 107 15.73 12.76 12.63
N HIS A 108 14.99 13.24 11.63
CA HIS A 108 15.49 13.33 10.26
C HIS A 108 16.66 14.31 10.16
N ALA A 109 17.49 14.18 9.11
CA ALA A 109 18.65 15.03 8.89
C ALA A 109 18.33 16.53 8.96
N ASP A 110 17.24 16.98 8.33
CA ASP A 110 16.85 18.39 8.31
C ASP A 110 16.47 18.91 9.71
N ASP A 111 15.77 18.11 10.50
CA ASP A 111 15.39 18.47 11.86
C ASP A 111 16.57 18.41 12.84
N SER A 112 17.47 17.43 12.66
CA SER A 112 18.74 17.37 13.38
C SER A 112 19.59 18.60 13.10
N ASN A 113 19.69 19.03 11.83
CA ASN A 113 20.40 20.24 11.44
C ASN A 113 19.83 21.51 12.10
N ARG A 114 18.50 21.57 12.31
CA ARG A 114 17.84 22.71 12.98
C ARG A 114 18.20 22.84 14.44
N VAL A 115 18.45 21.72 15.15
CA VAL A 115 18.77 21.72 16.58
C VAL A 115 20.27 21.59 16.86
N ALA A 116 21.07 21.14 15.90
CA ALA A 116 22.49 20.83 16.07
C ALA A 116 23.31 22.01 16.63
N ALA A 117 23.04 23.24 16.18
CA ALA A 117 23.75 24.42 16.68
C ALA A 117 23.43 24.75 18.15
N ALA A 118 22.21 24.40 18.62
CA ALA A 118 21.76 24.70 19.97
C ALA A 118 22.28 23.68 20.99
N ILE A 119 22.26 22.39 20.62
CA ILE A 119 22.49 21.30 21.59
C ILE A 119 23.61 20.32 21.20
N GLY A 120 24.06 20.31 19.93
CA GLY A 120 24.90 19.22 19.41
C GLY A 120 26.35 19.19 19.90
N GLN A 121 26.80 20.23 20.61
CA GLN A 121 28.13 20.29 21.25
C GLN A 121 28.04 20.36 22.78
N LEU A 122 26.84 20.23 23.35
CA LEU A 122 26.67 20.31 24.79
C LEU A 122 27.18 19.02 25.46
N PRO A 123 27.88 19.13 26.61
CA PRO A 123 28.36 17.97 27.34
C PRO A 123 27.24 16.99 27.67
N GLY A 124 27.42 15.72 27.30
CA GLY A 124 26.45 14.65 27.52
C GLY A 124 25.35 14.52 26.48
N VAL A 125 25.23 15.42 25.51
CA VAL A 125 24.37 15.17 24.34
C VAL A 125 25.08 14.21 23.40
N VAL A 126 24.54 13.01 23.24
CA VAL A 126 25.07 11.98 22.35
C VAL A 126 24.16 11.87 21.14
N ILE A 127 24.72 12.15 19.96
CA ILE A 127 24.02 12.04 18.68
C ILE A 127 24.58 10.84 17.92
N THR A 128 23.74 9.82 17.73
CA THR A 128 24.13 8.59 17.03
C THR A 128 23.42 8.53 15.67
N PRO A 129 24.15 8.59 14.55
CA PRO A 129 23.55 8.36 13.23
C PRO A 129 23.15 6.89 13.08
N GLN A 130 21.89 6.64 12.74
CA GLN A 130 21.28 5.34 12.49
C GLN A 130 20.99 5.22 11.00
N ALA A 131 21.71 4.32 10.32
CA ALA A 131 21.49 4.07 8.89
C ALA A 131 20.09 3.51 8.66
N GLU A 132 19.37 4.06 7.69
CA GLU A 132 17.97 3.75 7.46
C GLU A 132 17.57 3.93 5.99
N LEU A 133 16.51 3.26 5.55
CA LEU A 133 15.81 3.56 4.30
C LEU A 133 14.71 4.58 4.57
N LEU A 134 14.87 5.76 3.98
CA LEU A 134 14.02 6.91 4.19
C LEU A 134 13.14 7.18 2.96
N PRO A 135 11.86 7.55 3.16
CA PRO A 135 11.01 7.96 2.06
C PRO A 135 11.54 9.23 1.41
N THR A 136 11.56 9.27 0.07
CA THR A 136 11.89 10.50 -0.68
C THR A 136 10.76 11.53 -0.62
N ASP A 137 9.53 11.05 -0.44
CA ASP A 137 8.32 11.84 -0.23
C ASP A 137 7.44 11.14 0.81
N LYS A 138 7.22 11.78 1.95
CA LYS A 138 6.39 11.27 3.06
C LYS A 138 4.91 11.14 2.70
N HIS A 139 4.46 11.78 1.62
CA HIS A 139 3.08 11.74 1.15
C HIS A 139 2.83 10.69 0.07
N PHE A 140 3.89 10.07 -0.45
CA PHE A 140 3.76 9.00 -1.43
C PHE A 140 3.40 7.67 -0.75
N ALA A 141 2.25 7.11 -1.13
CA ALA A 141 1.77 5.80 -0.67
C ALA A 141 1.89 5.54 0.85
N PRO A 142 1.44 6.48 1.71
CA PRO A 142 1.67 6.42 3.15
C PRO A 142 1.12 5.14 3.80
N ALA A 143 0.07 4.55 3.21
CA ALA A 143 -0.57 3.34 3.70
C ALA A 143 0.26 2.06 3.53
N VAL A 144 1.24 2.02 2.60
CA VAL A 144 1.92 0.76 2.23
C VAL A 144 3.44 0.86 2.18
N LEU A 145 4.02 2.06 2.11
CA LEU A 145 5.46 2.22 1.91
C LEU A 145 6.30 1.60 3.03
N ASN A 146 5.80 1.61 4.27
CA ASN A 146 6.49 0.98 5.39
C ASN A 146 6.50 -0.55 5.29
N ASP A 147 5.42 -1.17 4.81
CA ASP A 147 5.36 -2.62 4.65
C ASP A 147 6.20 -3.08 3.46
N VAL A 148 6.23 -2.30 2.38
CA VAL A 148 7.22 -2.47 1.29
C VAL A 148 8.63 -2.42 1.85
N LYS A 149 8.98 -1.39 2.64
CA LYS A 149 10.30 -1.26 3.25
C LYS A 149 10.67 -2.52 4.05
N LYS A 150 9.79 -3.01 4.92
CA LYS A 150 10.02 -4.24 5.70
C LYS A 150 10.25 -5.46 4.82
N ALA A 151 9.53 -5.58 3.71
CA ALA A 151 9.65 -6.72 2.80
C ALA A 151 10.94 -6.73 1.97
N VAL A 152 11.63 -5.59 1.85
CA VAL A 152 12.80 -5.46 0.96
C VAL A 152 14.10 -5.08 1.67
N VAL A 153 14.05 -4.62 2.93
CA VAL A 153 15.20 -4.01 3.61
C VAL A 153 16.43 -4.91 3.66
N ASP A 154 16.25 -6.22 3.85
CA ASP A 154 17.34 -7.20 3.97
C ASP A 154 18.03 -7.49 2.63
N GLU A 155 17.39 -7.18 1.51
CA GLU A 155 17.92 -7.42 0.15
C GLU A 155 18.67 -6.21 -0.41
N LEU A 156 18.47 -5.04 0.19
CA LEU A 156 19.10 -3.80 -0.26
C LEU A 156 20.52 -3.67 0.27
N ASP A 157 20.92 -4.55 1.20
CA ASP A 157 22.30 -4.67 1.66
C ASP A 157 23.16 -5.39 0.63
N GLY A 158 24.16 -4.67 0.12
CA GLY A 158 25.19 -5.27 -0.69
C GLY A 158 26.17 -6.12 0.15
N LYS A 159 27.11 -6.78 -0.52
CA LYS A 159 28.18 -7.52 0.15
C LYS A 159 29.31 -6.56 0.52
N ALA A 160 29.61 -6.47 1.81
CA ALA A 160 30.73 -5.69 2.33
C ALA A 160 32.05 -6.15 1.72
N GLY A 161 32.81 -5.19 1.23
CA GLY A 161 34.22 -5.35 0.92
C GLY A 161 35.06 -5.26 2.18
N TRP A 162 36.35 -5.50 2.02
CA TRP A 162 37.31 -5.28 3.09
C TRP A 162 38.68 -4.99 2.51
N ARG A 163 39.46 -4.24 3.28
CA ARG A 163 40.86 -3.93 2.95
C ARG A 163 41.76 -4.24 4.13
N VAL A 164 42.92 -4.80 3.84
CA VAL A 164 44.02 -4.90 4.79
C VAL A 164 44.94 -3.72 4.54
N VAL A 165 45.12 -2.89 5.57
CA VAL A 165 45.97 -1.69 5.52
C VAL A 165 47.16 -1.83 6.45
N SER A 166 48.27 -1.17 6.10
CA SER A 166 49.34 -0.89 7.05
C SER A 166 49.00 0.36 7.84
N VAL A 167 49.10 0.31 9.16
CA VAL A 167 48.80 1.41 10.08
C VAL A 167 50.07 1.82 10.80
N ASN A 168 50.33 3.12 10.95
CA ASN A 168 51.47 3.59 11.73
C ASN A 168 51.17 3.62 13.24
N GLN A 169 52.19 3.93 14.04
CA GLN A 169 52.10 4.05 15.50
C GLN A 169 51.06 5.06 16.03
N ASN A 170 50.58 5.98 15.18
CA ASN A 170 49.55 6.97 15.53
C ASN A 170 48.13 6.51 15.13
N GLY A 171 47.98 5.28 14.62
CA GLY A 171 46.69 4.75 14.17
C GLY A 171 46.27 5.19 12.76
N VAL A 172 47.14 5.84 11.99
CA VAL A 172 46.82 6.34 10.65
C VAL A 172 47.10 5.27 9.58
N ASP A 173 46.15 5.07 8.68
CA ASP A 173 46.29 4.19 7.51
C ASP A 173 47.38 4.76 6.55
N VAL A 174 48.42 3.97 6.28
CA VAL A 174 49.57 4.36 5.44
C VAL A 174 49.47 3.81 4.02
N SER A 175 49.03 2.55 3.87
CA SER A 175 48.91 1.93 2.55
C SER A 175 47.89 0.79 2.55
N VAL A 176 47.22 0.59 1.42
CA VAL A 176 46.37 -0.60 1.19
C VAL A 176 47.25 -1.73 0.67
N LEU A 177 47.22 -2.85 1.39
CA LEU A 177 48.04 -4.03 1.13
C LEU A 177 47.27 -5.05 0.30
N HIS A 178 45.99 -5.22 0.60
CA HIS A 178 45.04 -6.05 -0.13
C HIS A 178 43.64 -5.46 -0.01
N GLU A 179 42.82 -5.63 -1.03
CA GLU A 179 41.46 -5.10 -1.07
C GLU A 179 40.55 -6.06 -1.84
N VAL A 180 39.37 -6.26 -1.27
CA VAL A 180 38.21 -6.87 -1.91
C VAL A 180 37.15 -5.79 -1.96
N ALA A 181 36.82 -5.31 -3.16
CA ALA A 181 35.86 -4.25 -3.35
C ALA A 181 34.45 -4.68 -2.89
N PRO A 182 33.66 -3.77 -2.31
CA PRO A 182 32.25 -4.05 -2.00
C PRO A 182 31.43 -4.29 -3.26
N SER A 183 30.37 -5.09 -3.14
CA SER A 183 29.40 -5.35 -4.21
C SER A 183 28.03 -4.80 -3.78
N PRO A 184 27.57 -3.67 -4.32
CA PRO A 184 26.23 -3.13 -4.04
C PRO A 184 25.12 -4.11 -4.42
N ALA A 185 24.00 -4.04 -3.70
CA ALA A 185 22.76 -4.70 -4.10
C ALA A 185 22.12 -3.98 -5.30
N SER A 186 21.23 -4.69 -6.00
CA SER A 186 20.38 -4.06 -7.03
C SER A 186 19.22 -3.32 -6.36
N SER A 187 18.73 -2.26 -7.00
CA SER A 187 17.49 -1.62 -6.55
C SER A 187 16.30 -2.55 -6.71
N VAL A 188 15.32 -2.38 -5.84
CA VAL A 188 14.03 -3.08 -5.93
C VAL A 188 13.01 -2.15 -6.57
N SER A 189 12.26 -2.66 -7.54
CA SER A 189 11.18 -1.92 -8.20
C SER A 189 9.83 -2.34 -7.63
N ILE A 190 8.97 -1.37 -7.34
CA ILE A 190 7.56 -1.59 -7.02
C ILE A 190 6.67 -1.12 -8.17
N THR A 191 5.48 -1.68 -8.25
CA THR A 191 4.52 -1.45 -9.33
C THR A 191 3.67 -0.20 -9.15
N LEU A 192 3.71 0.42 -7.96
CA LEU A 192 3.01 1.68 -7.74
C LEU A 192 3.46 2.69 -8.80
N ASP A 193 2.53 3.46 -9.33
CA ASP A 193 2.80 4.54 -10.27
C ASP A 193 2.65 5.86 -9.52
N ARG A 194 3.72 6.68 -9.49
CA ARG A 194 3.69 7.95 -8.75
C ARG A 194 2.54 8.85 -9.15
N VAL A 195 2.23 8.92 -10.43
CA VAL A 195 1.17 9.78 -10.97
C VAL A 195 -0.19 9.26 -10.52
N VAL A 196 -0.44 7.96 -10.66
CA VAL A 196 -1.73 7.34 -10.26
C VAL A 196 -1.90 7.36 -8.74
N GLN A 197 -0.85 7.01 -7.99
CA GLN A 197 -0.86 7.00 -6.53
C GLN A 197 -1.13 8.40 -5.96
N ASN A 198 -0.47 9.44 -6.47
CA ASN A 198 -0.69 10.81 -6.00
C ASN A 198 -2.09 11.30 -6.35
N ALA A 199 -2.60 10.98 -7.53
CA ALA A 199 -3.97 11.30 -7.92
C ALA A 199 -5.00 10.60 -7.02
N ALA A 200 -4.80 9.32 -6.72
CA ALA A 200 -5.67 8.54 -5.83
C ALA A 200 -5.60 9.06 -4.39
N GLN A 201 -4.40 9.37 -3.89
CA GLN A 201 -4.19 9.93 -2.55
C GLN A 201 -4.81 11.32 -2.41
N HIS A 202 -4.67 12.18 -3.43
CA HIS A 202 -5.33 13.47 -3.45
C HIS A 202 -6.85 13.30 -3.37
N ALA A 203 -7.41 12.39 -4.18
CA ALA A 203 -8.85 12.14 -4.21
C ALA A 203 -9.42 11.71 -2.84
N VAL A 204 -8.81 10.74 -2.16
CA VAL A 204 -9.29 10.30 -0.83
C VAL A 204 -9.13 11.40 0.24
N ASN A 205 -8.09 12.23 0.14
CA ASN A 205 -7.84 13.33 1.07
C ASN A 205 -8.86 14.48 0.90
N THR A 206 -9.59 14.55 -0.22
CA THR A 206 -10.69 15.52 -0.40
C THR A 206 -11.95 15.16 0.39
N ARG A 207 -11.98 13.98 1.04
CA ARG A 207 -13.13 13.46 1.76
C ARG A 207 -12.88 13.39 3.26
N GLY A 208 -13.90 13.76 4.03
CA GLY A 208 -13.99 13.41 5.45
C GLY A 208 -14.39 11.94 5.64
N GLY A 209 -14.41 11.48 6.88
CA GLY A 209 -14.67 10.06 7.18
C GLY A 209 -13.52 9.17 6.69
N LYS A 210 -13.84 7.91 6.37
CA LYS A 210 -12.86 6.91 5.92
C LYS A 210 -13.05 6.68 4.42
N ALA A 211 -12.04 7.06 3.63
CA ALA A 211 -12.10 6.98 2.18
C ALA A 211 -10.91 6.22 1.63
N MET A 212 -11.15 5.33 0.66
CA MET A 212 -10.15 4.47 0.05
C MET A 212 -10.32 4.39 -1.46
N ILE A 213 -9.20 4.29 -2.19
CA ILE A 213 -9.14 3.96 -3.61
C ILE A 213 -8.02 2.94 -3.82
N VAL A 214 -8.32 1.85 -4.52
CA VAL A 214 -7.31 0.91 -5.05
C VAL A 214 -7.37 0.92 -6.57
N VAL A 215 -6.20 0.93 -7.22
CA VAL A 215 -6.07 0.88 -8.69
C VAL A 215 -5.15 -0.27 -9.09
N ILE A 216 -5.64 -1.12 -9.99
CA ILE A 216 -4.94 -2.27 -10.57
C ILE A 216 -4.89 -2.08 -12.08
N LYS A 217 -3.76 -2.40 -12.69
CA LYS A 217 -3.57 -2.46 -14.14
C LYS A 217 -4.14 -3.77 -14.70
N PRO A 218 -5.25 -3.78 -15.43
CA PRO A 218 -5.88 -5.00 -15.90
C PRO A 218 -4.97 -5.92 -16.73
N SER A 219 -4.14 -5.35 -17.61
CA SER A 219 -3.31 -6.13 -18.54
C SER A 219 -2.25 -6.99 -17.86
N THR A 220 -1.69 -6.52 -16.74
CA THR A 220 -0.56 -7.13 -16.03
C THR A 220 -0.89 -7.62 -14.63
N GLY A 221 -1.86 -7.01 -13.95
CA GLY A 221 -2.12 -7.20 -12.52
C GLY A 221 -1.28 -6.31 -11.60
N GLU A 222 -0.44 -5.44 -12.15
CA GLU A 222 0.34 -4.48 -11.37
C GLU A 222 -0.60 -3.59 -10.53
N ILE A 223 -0.37 -3.52 -9.22
CA ILE A 223 -1.07 -2.59 -8.34
C ILE A 223 -0.41 -1.23 -8.53
N LEU A 224 -1.17 -0.28 -9.08
CA LEU A 224 -0.67 1.05 -9.43
C LEU A 224 -0.90 2.08 -8.31
N ALA A 225 -1.96 1.89 -7.51
CA ALA A 225 -2.21 2.73 -6.35
C ALA A 225 -2.96 2.00 -5.24
N ILE A 226 -2.56 2.28 -4.00
CA ILE A 226 -3.29 1.98 -2.76
C ILE A 226 -3.36 3.27 -1.96
N ALA A 227 -4.52 3.91 -1.97
CA ALA A 227 -4.75 5.19 -1.31
C ALA A 227 -5.84 5.06 -0.24
N GLN A 228 -5.57 5.62 0.92
CA GLN A 228 -6.55 5.79 1.99
C GLN A 228 -6.24 7.08 2.76
N ASN A 229 -7.27 7.72 3.31
CA ASN A 229 -7.11 8.98 4.04
C ASN A 229 -6.85 8.73 5.55
N ALA A 230 -6.50 9.80 6.28
CA ALA A 230 -6.19 9.72 7.72
C ALA A 230 -7.30 9.06 8.56
N GLY A 231 -8.57 9.22 8.17
CA GLY A 231 -9.69 8.57 8.86
C GLY A 231 -9.69 7.04 8.68
N ALA A 232 -9.29 6.56 7.51
CA ALA A 232 -9.13 5.13 7.22
C ALA A 232 -7.81 4.57 7.79
N ASP A 233 -6.74 5.36 7.82
CA ASP A 233 -5.44 4.97 8.39
C ASP A 233 -5.54 4.52 9.86
N ALA A 234 -6.46 5.12 10.62
CA ALA A 234 -6.73 4.76 12.01
C ALA A 234 -7.17 3.28 12.18
N ASP A 235 -7.67 2.63 11.13
CA ASP A 235 -8.12 1.23 11.14
C ASP A 235 -7.08 0.26 10.55
N GLY A 236 -5.89 0.75 10.15
CA GLY A 236 -4.87 -0.05 9.46
C GLY A 236 -5.07 -0.09 7.92
N PRO A 237 -4.62 -1.16 7.21
CA PRO A 237 -4.60 -1.22 5.75
C PRO A 237 -5.97 -1.61 5.17
N VAL A 238 -7.01 -0.85 5.51
CA VAL A 238 -8.40 -1.17 5.14
C VAL A 238 -8.68 -1.06 3.63
N ALA A 239 -7.83 -0.37 2.87
CA ALA A 239 -7.91 -0.39 1.40
C ALA A 239 -7.68 -1.80 0.82
N THR A 240 -6.81 -2.61 1.41
CA THR A 240 -6.49 -3.97 0.93
C THR A 240 -7.10 -5.08 1.75
N THR A 241 -7.50 -4.81 3.00
CA THR A 241 -7.98 -5.84 3.94
C THR A 241 -9.38 -5.58 4.51
N GLY A 242 -9.88 -4.34 4.45
CA GLY A 242 -11.15 -3.97 5.06
C GLY A 242 -12.32 -4.63 4.35
N LEU A 243 -13.21 -5.29 5.11
CA LEU A 243 -14.36 -6.00 4.58
C LEU A 243 -15.64 -5.21 4.84
N TYR A 244 -16.34 -4.87 3.76
CA TYR A 244 -17.59 -4.11 3.83
C TYR A 244 -18.64 -4.74 2.91
N PRO A 245 -19.94 -4.55 3.21
CA PRO A 245 -20.98 -4.85 2.24
C PRO A 245 -20.73 -4.09 0.93
N PRO A 246 -20.59 -4.78 -0.22
CA PRO A 246 -20.27 -4.15 -1.51
C PRO A 246 -21.42 -3.35 -2.12
N GLY A 247 -22.64 -3.54 -1.60
CA GLY A 247 -23.85 -2.94 -2.14
C GLY A 247 -24.03 -3.25 -3.62
N SER A 248 -24.63 -2.31 -4.36
CA SER A 248 -24.95 -2.53 -5.77
C SER A 248 -23.74 -2.71 -6.71
N THR A 249 -22.50 -2.53 -6.26
CA THR A 249 -21.32 -2.93 -7.06
C THR A 249 -21.26 -4.44 -7.26
N PHE A 250 -21.78 -5.22 -6.30
CA PHE A 250 -21.86 -6.67 -6.37
C PHE A 250 -22.78 -7.18 -7.49
N LYS A 251 -23.66 -6.33 -8.02
CA LYS A 251 -24.51 -6.67 -9.17
C LYS A 251 -23.70 -7.01 -10.42
N MET A 252 -22.41 -6.62 -10.51
CA MET A 252 -21.50 -7.14 -11.53
C MET A 252 -21.37 -8.67 -11.45
N ILE A 253 -21.20 -9.20 -10.24
CA ILE A 253 -21.08 -10.64 -9.97
C ILE A 253 -22.44 -11.31 -10.22
N THR A 254 -23.53 -10.76 -9.69
CA THR A 254 -24.89 -11.31 -9.88
C THR A 254 -25.34 -11.32 -11.34
N ALA A 255 -25.08 -10.23 -12.09
CA ALA A 255 -25.34 -10.18 -13.53
C ALA A 255 -24.56 -11.26 -14.27
N GLY A 256 -23.26 -11.37 -13.99
CA GLY A 256 -22.41 -12.41 -14.57
C GLY A 256 -22.92 -13.82 -14.25
N ALA A 257 -23.36 -14.07 -13.00
CA ALA A 257 -23.93 -15.35 -12.58
C ALA A 257 -25.21 -15.70 -13.34
N ALA A 258 -26.11 -14.72 -13.53
CA ALA A 258 -27.34 -14.90 -14.29
C ALA A 258 -27.05 -15.19 -15.77
N VAL A 259 -26.11 -14.47 -16.37
CA VAL A 259 -25.69 -14.67 -17.76
C VAL A 259 -25.02 -16.01 -17.98
N GLU A 260 -24.07 -16.39 -17.12
CA GLU A 260 -23.35 -17.68 -17.20
C GLU A 260 -24.32 -18.88 -17.15
N ARG A 261 -25.46 -18.72 -16.46
CA ARG A 261 -26.47 -19.77 -16.26
C ARG A 261 -27.68 -19.64 -17.16
N ASP A 262 -27.62 -18.80 -18.19
CA ASP A 262 -28.72 -18.58 -19.14
C ASP A 262 -30.04 -18.10 -18.51
N LEU A 263 -29.97 -17.47 -17.33
CA LEU A 263 -31.15 -16.93 -16.64
C LEU A 263 -31.60 -15.58 -17.24
N ALA A 264 -30.64 -14.79 -17.72
CA ALA A 264 -30.90 -13.49 -18.35
C ALA A 264 -29.74 -13.09 -19.27
N THR A 265 -30.07 -12.24 -20.24
CA THR A 265 -29.12 -11.51 -21.10
C THR A 265 -29.33 -10.01 -20.89
N PRO A 266 -28.41 -9.13 -21.35
CA PRO A 266 -28.61 -7.69 -21.28
C PRO A 266 -29.96 -7.20 -21.82
N GLU A 267 -30.55 -7.91 -22.78
CA GLU A 267 -31.83 -7.56 -23.41
C GLU A 267 -33.05 -8.25 -22.78
N THR A 268 -32.85 -9.18 -21.84
CA THR A 268 -33.96 -9.84 -21.16
C THR A 268 -34.77 -8.79 -20.38
N LEU A 269 -36.06 -8.72 -20.67
CA LEU A 269 -37.01 -7.86 -19.98
C LEU A 269 -37.29 -8.41 -18.58
N LEU A 270 -37.01 -7.61 -17.57
CA LEU A 270 -37.17 -7.96 -16.15
C LEU A 270 -37.95 -6.88 -15.43
N GLY A 271 -38.67 -7.28 -14.39
CA GLY A 271 -39.36 -6.33 -13.51
C GLY A 271 -38.33 -5.51 -12.73
N CYS A 272 -38.57 -4.21 -12.66
CA CYS A 272 -37.92 -3.30 -11.74
C CYS A 272 -38.97 -2.48 -10.97
N PRO A 273 -39.89 -3.15 -10.24
CA PRO A 273 -40.86 -2.46 -9.41
C PRO A 273 -40.18 -1.73 -8.27
N GLY A 274 -40.86 -0.73 -7.69
CA GLY A 274 -40.39 0.02 -6.51
C GLY A 274 -40.03 -0.87 -5.31
N GLU A 275 -40.73 -1.98 -5.15
CA GLU A 275 -40.47 -3.03 -4.17
C GLU A 275 -40.89 -4.41 -4.72
N ILE A 276 -40.33 -5.48 -4.17
CA ILE A 276 -40.71 -6.86 -4.50
C ILE A 276 -40.69 -7.73 -3.24
N ASP A 277 -41.69 -8.58 -3.08
CA ASP A 277 -41.73 -9.58 -2.02
C ASP A 277 -41.10 -10.89 -2.52
N ILE A 278 -40.04 -11.35 -1.84
CA ILE A 278 -39.38 -12.62 -2.12
C ILE A 278 -39.34 -13.44 -0.82
N GLY A 279 -40.16 -14.49 -0.77
CA GLY A 279 -40.37 -15.24 0.45
C GLY A 279 -41.06 -14.38 1.50
N HIS A 280 -40.35 -14.07 2.59
CA HIS A 280 -40.85 -13.26 3.70
C HIS A 280 -40.19 -11.87 3.78
N ARG A 281 -39.38 -11.49 2.78
CA ARG A 281 -38.68 -10.20 2.74
C ARG A 281 -39.26 -9.33 1.64
N THR A 282 -39.54 -8.07 1.98
CA THR A 282 -39.81 -7.00 1.04
C THR A 282 -38.50 -6.29 0.71
N ILE A 283 -38.13 -6.28 -0.56
CA ILE A 283 -36.89 -5.65 -1.04
C ILE A 283 -37.25 -4.35 -1.77
N PRO A 284 -36.85 -3.18 -1.26
CA PRO A 284 -37.09 -1.91 -1.92
C PRO A 284 -35.95 -1.54 -2.90
N ASN A 285 -36.30 -0.80 -3.94
CA ASN A 285 -35.33 0.03 -4.65
C ASN A 285 -34.96 1.25 -3.81
N TYR A 286 -33.75 1.78 -4.00
CA TYR A 286 -33.34 3.02 -3.35
C TYR A 286 -34.32 4.15 -3.69
N GLY A 287 -34.89 4.81 -2.68
CA GLY A 287 -35.91 5.84 -2.89
C GLY A 287 -37.21 5.34 -3.53
N GLY A 288 -37.43 4.02 -3.60
CA GLY A 288 -38.66 3.40 -4.11
C GLY A 288 -38.93 3.61 -5.61
N PHE A 289 -37.89 3.90 -6.41
CA PHE A 289 -38.11 4.13 -7.84
C PHE A 289 -38.64 2.88 -8.55
N ASP A 290 -39.49 3.08 -9.54
CA ASP A 290 -40.08 2.04 -10.36
C ASP A 290 -39.79 2.32 -11.84
N LEU A 291 -39.24 1.34 -12.55
CA LEU A 291 -38.99 1.44 -14.00
C LEU A 291 -39.96 0.58 -14.83
N GLY A 292 -40.88 -0.12 -14.18
CA GLY A 292 -41.74 -1.13 -14.80
C GLY A 292 -40.93 -2.33 -15.25
N VAL A 293 -41.14 -2.74 -16.51
CA VAL A 293 -40.41 -3.84 -17.13
C VAL A 293 -39.38 -3.27 -18.10
N VAL A 294 -38.11 -3.53 -17.85
CA VAL A 294 -36.99 -2.97 -18.64
C VAL A 294 -35.95 -4.04 -18.95
N PRO A 295 -35.11 -3.86 -19.99
CA PRO A 295 -33.96 -4.72 -20.22
C PRO A 295 -33.05 -4.80 -18.98
N MET A 296 -32.43 -5.95 -18.73
CA MET A 296 -31.45 -6.12 -17.64
C MET A 296 -30.34 -5.06 -17.68
N SER A 297 -29.92 -4.65 -18.88
CA SER A 297 -28.95 -3.56 -19.07
C SER A 297 -29.42 -2.24 -18.45
N ARG A 298 -30.69 -1.88 -18.63
CA ARG A 298 -31.30 -0.69 -18.04
C ARG A 298 -31.44 -0.83 -16.53
N ALA A 299 -31.92 -1.99 -16.05
CA ALA A 299 -32.01 -2.27 -14.62
C ALA A 299 -30.64 -2.19 -13.93
N PHE A 300 -29.58 -2.71 -14.55
CA PHE A 300 -28.20 -2.61 -14.09
C PHE A 300 -27.72 -1.15 -14.05
N ALA A 301 -27.96 -0.39 -15.12
CA ALA A 301 -27.56 1.01 -15.25
C ALA A 301 -28.24 1.93 -14.22
N SER A 302 -29.52 1.68 -13.93
CA SER A 302 -30.29 2.39 -12.90
C SER A 302 -30.12 1.79 -11.50
N SER A 303 -29.30 0.74 -11.35
CA SER A 303 -29.05 0.09 -10.06
C SER A 303 -30.30 -0.49 -9.38
N CYS A 304 -31.22 -1.08 -10.13
CA CYS A 304 -32.44 -1.70 -9.60
C CYS A 304 -32.10 -2.80 -8.59
N ASN A 305 -32.60 -2.75 -7.35
CA ASN A 305 -32.43 -3.81 -6.36
C ASN A 305 -33.38 -4.97 -6.67
N THR A 306 -34.64 -4.67 -6.96
CA THR A 306 -35.70 -5.67 -7.13
C THR A 306 -35.40 -6.65 -8.28
N THR A 307 -34.89 -6.17 -9.42
CA THR A 307 -34.43 -7.04 -10.52
C THR A 307 -33.32 -8.00 -10.09
N PHE A 308 -32.31 -7.53 -9.35
CA PHE A 308 -31.14 -8.35 -9.00
C PHE A 308 -31.41 -9.28 -7.82
N ALA A 309 -32.33 -8.88 -6.93
CA ALA A 309 -32.95 -9.72 -5.91
C ALA A 309 -33.72 -10.89 -6.55
N GLU A 310 -34.53 -10.61 -7.57
CA GLU A 310 -35.24 -11.65 -8.31
C GLU A 310 -34.28 -12.62 -9.02
N LEU A 311 -33.26 -12.09 -9.71
CA LEU A 311 -32.26 -12.93 -10.39
C LEU A 311 -31.48 -13.81 -9.41
N SER A 312 -31.04 -13.28 -8.27
CA SER A 312 -30.28 -14.04 -7.28
C SER A 312 -31.13 -15.09 -6.57
N SER A 313 -32.42 -14.82 -6.35
CA SER A 313 -33.36 -15.78 -5.74
C SER A 313 -33.43 -17.10 -6.52
N ARG A 314 -33.30 -17.02 -7.86
CA ARG A 314 -33.33 -18.14 -8.82
C ARG A 314 -31.99 -18.86 -8.96
N LEU A 315 -30.90 -18.30 -8.43
CA LEU A 315 -29.60 -18.97 -8.40
C LEU A 315 -29.61 -20.12 -7.38
N PRO A 316 -28.84 -21.20 -7.62
CA PRO A 316 -28.63 -22.22 -6.59
C PRO A 316 -27.86 -21.62 -5.40
N PRO A 317 -27.86 -22.28 -4.22
CA PRO A 317 -27.19 -21.77 -3.02
C PRO A 317 -25.71 -21.39 -3.18
N ARG A 318 -24.98 -22.03 -4.10
CA ARG A 318 -23.57 -21.74 -4.41
C ARG A 318 -23.38 -20.87 -5.65
N GLY A 319 -24.46 -20.38 -6.27
CA GLY A 319 -24.42 -19.66 -7.54
C GLY A 319 -23.60 -18.36 -7.45
N LEU A 320 -23.85 -17.56 -6.41
CA LEU A 320 -23.09 -16.33 -6.15
C LEU A 320 -21.63 -16.64 -5.78
N THR A 321 -21.39 -17.65 -4.92
CA THR A 321 -20.04 -18.08 -4.55
C THR A 321 -19.20 -18.50 -5.77
N GLN A 322 -19.77 -19.31 -6.66
CA GLN A 322 -19.08 -19.76 -7.87
C GLN A 322 -18.83 -18.61 -8.85
N ALA A 323 -19.78 -17.69 -8.99
CA ALA A 323 -19.58 -16.51 -9.82
C ALA A 323 -18.49 -15.60 -9.25
N ALA A 324 -18.49 -15.33 -7.95
CA ALA A 324 -17.53 -14.46 -7.28
C ALA A 324 -16.08 -14.93 -7.45
N ARG A 325 -15.83 -16.25 -7.37
CA ARG A 325 -14.50 -16.85 -7.63
C ARG A 325 -13.97 -16.55 -9.02
N ARG A 326 -14.85 -16.41 -10.03
CA ARG A 326 -14.46 -16.05 -11.40
C ARG A 326 -13.94 -14.63 -11.55
N TYR A 327 -14.14 -13.80 -10.53
CA TYR A 327 -13.59 -12.45 -10.42
C TYR A 327 -12.44 -12.37 -9.42
N GLY A 328 -12.00 -13.50 -8.87
CA GLY A 328 -10.96 -13.55 -7.85
C GLY A 328 -11.44 -13.30 -6.43
N ILE A 329 -12.74 -13.15 -6.18
CA ILE A 329 -13.26 -12.96 -4.81
C ILE A 329 -13.28 -14.29 -4.05
N GLY A 330 -12.76 -14.26 -2.81
CA GLY A 330 -12.62 -15.43 -1.94
C GLY A 330 -11.39 -16.28 -2.24
N LEU A 331 -10.52 -15.82 -3.14
CA LEU A 331 -9.16 -16.36 -3.32
C LEU A 331 -8.20 -15.60 -2.40
N ASP A 332 -7.17 -16.30 -1.93
CA ASP A 332 -6.08 -15.70 -1.16
C ASP A 332 -4.92 -15.37 -2.10
N TYR A 333 -4.49 -14.11 -2.08
CA TYR A 333 -3.39 -13.61 -2.89
C TYR A 333 -2.26 -13.18 -1.96
N GLN A 334 -1.20 -13.98 -1.94
CA GLN A 334 0.01 -13.69 -1.17
C GLN A 334 0.88 -12.73 -1.99
N VAL A 335 0.53 -11.45 -1.93
CA VAL A 335 1.27 -10.36 -2.59
C VAL A 335 2.36 -9.90 -1.65
N ASP A 336 3.62 -10.03 -2.07
CA ASP A 336 4.72 -9.60 -1.22
C ASP A 336 4.70 -8.08 -0.97
N GLY A 337 4.99 -7.69 0.27
CA GLY A 337 4.94 -6.31 0.74
C GLY A 337 3.58 -5.82 1.26
N ILE A 338 2.48 -6.57 1.10
CA ILE A 338 1.15 -6.20 1.63
C ILE A 338 0.29 -7.41 2.02
N THR A 339 -0.59 -7.24 3.00
CA THR A 339 -1.69 -8.19 3.23
C THR A 339 -2.85 -7.86 2.32
N THR A 340 -3.45 -8.86 1.70
CA THR A 340 -4.64 -8.70 0.86
C THR A 340 -5.77 -9.60 1.32
N VAL A 341 -7.00 -9.09 1.23
CA VAL A 341 -8.23 -9.87 1.40
C VAL A 341 -9.16 -9.42 0.30
N THR A 342 -9.69 -10.33 -0.52
CA THR A 342 -10.59 -9.94 -1.63
C THR A 342 -12.04 -9.79 -1.19
N GLY A 343 -12.52 -10.68 -0.34
CA GLY A 343 -13.90 -10.69 0.12
C GLY A 343 -14.36 -12.07 0.55
N SER A 344 -15.63 -12.16 0.93
CA SER A 344 -16.29 -13.41 1.31
C SER A 344 -17.67 -13.47 0.68
N VAL A 345 -17.95 -14.57 -0.02
CA VAL A 345 -19.26 -14.85 -0.63
C VAL A 345 -19.68 -16.27 -0.20
N PRO A 346 -20.21 -16.43 1.03
CA PRO A 346 -20.57 -17.74 1.55
C PRO A 346 -21.70 -18.37 0.73
N PRO A 347 -21.80 -19.70 0.67
CA PRO A 347 -22.98 -20.37 0.15
C PRO A 347 -24.22 -20.04 0.99
N THR A 348 -25.33 -19.70 0.33
CA THR A 348 -26.53 -19.20 1.01
C THR A 348 -27.75 -20.03 0.62
N VAL A 349 -28.16 -20.93 1.53
CA VAL A 349 -29.31 -21.83 1.33
C VAL A 349 -30.63 -21.08 1.49
N ASP A 350 -30.69 -20.21 2.51
CA ASP A 350 -31.87 -19.39 2.78
C ASP A 350 -32.17 -18.46 1.60
N LEU A 351 -33.44 -18.41 1.19
CA LEU A 351 -33.88 -17.67 0.02
C LEU A 351 -33.80 -16.15 0.24
N ALA A 352 -34.18 -15.68 1.44
CA ALA A 352 -34.18 -14.28 1.78
C ALA A 352 -32.74 -13.74 1.86
N GLU A 353 -31.85 -14.45 2.55
CA GLU A 353 -30.44 -14.10 2.62
C GLU A 353 -29.78 -14.10 1.23
N ARG A 354 -30.06 -15.10 0.38
CA ARG A 354 -29.51 -15.16 -0.99
C ARG A 354 -30.02 -14.01 -1.86
N THR A 355 -31.24 -13.57 -1.61
CA THR A 355 -31.83 -12.41 -2.28
C THR A 355 -31.06 -11.13 -1.92
N GLU A 356 -30.78 -10.92 -0.63
CA GLU A 356 -29.98 -9.80 -0.12
C GLU A 356 -28.53 -9.81 -0.58
N ASP A 357 -27.91 -10.99 -0.60
CA ASP A 357 -26.58 -11.21 -1.17
C ASP A 357 -26.52 -10.77 -2.64
N GLY A 358 -27.60 -11.02 -3.40
CA GLY A 358 -27.68 -10.72 -4.82
C GLY A 358 -27.51 -9.24 -5.20
N PHE A 359 -27.89 -8.33 -4.30
CA PHE A 359 -27.66 -6.89 -4.48
C PHE A 359 -26.63 -6.32 -3.49
N GLY A 360 -25.89 -7.18 -2.80
CA GLY A 360 -24.71 -6.81 -2.01
C GLY A 360 -24.97 -6.34 -0.58
N GLN A 361 -26.12 -6.69 0.01
CA GLN A 361 -26.56 -6.22 1.34
C GLN A 361 -26.72 -7.33 2.39
N GLY A 362 -26.56 -8.60 2.00
CA GLY A 362 -26.64 -9.74 2.91
C GLY A 362 -25.31 -10.01 3.63
N LYS A 363 -24.85 -11.26 3.55
CA LYS A 363 -23.62 -11.77 4.16
C LYS A 363 -22.38 -11.62 3.28
N VAL A 364 -22.56 -11.17 2.04
CA VAL A 364 -21.43 -10.91 1.14
C VAL A 364 -20.61 -9.71 1.60
N LEU A 365 -19.30 -9.87 1.63
CA LEU A 365 -18.34 -8.83 1.98
C LEU A 365 -17.28 -8.72 0.90
N ALA A 366 -16.80 -7.50 0.64
CA ALA A 366 -15.68 -7.26 -0.26
C ALA A 366 -14.79 -6.15 0.28
N SER A 367 -13.51 -6.21 -0.08
CA SER A 367 -12.60 -5.08 0.14
C SER A 367 -12.55 -4.16 -1.09
N PRO A 368 -12.05 -2.93 -0.93
CA PRO A 368 -11.74 -2.08 -2.07
C PRO A 368 -10.78 -2.78 -3.06
N PHE A 369 -9.73 -3.45 -2.57
CA PHE A 369 -8.86 -4.28 -3.40
C PHE A 369 -9.63 -5.37 -4.18
N GLY A 370 -10.53 -6.11 -3.53
CA GLY A 370 -11.33 -7.14 -4.19
C GLY A 370 -12.26 -6.58 -5.26
N MET A 371 -12.91 -5.44 -5.00
CA MET A 371 -13.77 -4.81 -6.01
C MET A 371 -12.98 -4.17 -7.16
N ALA A 372 -11.75 -3.71 -6.91
CA ALA A 372 -10.83 -3.29 -7.98
C ALA A 372 -10.43 -4.49 -8.84
N LEU A 373 -10.20 -5.66 -8.24
CA LEU A 373 -9.90 -6.92 -8.94
C LEU A 373 -11.08 -7.41 -9.78
N VAL A 374 -12.31 -7.26 -9.28
CA VAL A 374 -13.55 -7.52 -10.05
C VAL A 374 -13.58 -6.66 -11.32
N ALA A 375 -13.35 -5.36 -11.18
CA ALA A 375 -13.32 -4.44 -12.31
C ALA A 375 -12.17 -4.76 -13.28
N ALA A 376 -10.99 -5.09 -12.75
CA ALA A 376 -9.82 -5.50 -13.54
C ALA A 376 -10.08 -6.78 -14.33
N THR A 377 -10.80 -7.74 -13.74
CA THR A 377 -11.21 -8.97 -14.40
C THR A 377 -12.10 -8.69 -15.61
N VAL A 378 -13.08 -7.80 -15.47
CA VAL A 378 -13.97 -7.43 -16.58
C VAL A 378 -13.22 -6.66 -17.68
N ALA A 379 -12.31 -5.77 -17.28
CA ALA A 379 -11.47 -5.01 -18.20
C ALA A 379 -10.54 -5.92 -19.01
N ALA A 380 -9.82 -6.83 -18.35
CA ALA A 380 -8.85 -7.72 -18.99
C ALA A 380 -9.49 -8.92 -19.73
N GLY A 381 -10.71 -9.32 -19.36
CA GLY A 381 -11.32 -10.57 -19.84
C GLY A 381 -10.77 -11.84 -19.19
N LYS A 382 -9.92 -11.69 -18.16
CA LYS A 382 -9.36 -12.74 -17.31
C LYS A 382 -9.07 -12.14 -15.94
N THR A 383 -9.05 -12.93 -14.88
CA THR A 383 -8.63 -12.44 -13.55
C THR A 383 -7.13 -12.21 -13.55
N PRO A 384 -6.64 -10.95 -13.44
CA PRO A 384 -5.22 -10.70 -13.34
C PRO A 384 -4.69 -11.17 -11.99
N VAL A 385 -3.40 -11.53 -11.93
CA VAL A 385 -2.73 -11.87 -10.67
C VAL A 385 -2.11 -10.58 -10.12
N PRO A 386 -2.59 -10.05 -8.98
CA PRO A 386 -2.09 -8.79 -8.43
C PRO A 386 -0.61 -8.87 -8.07
N GLN A 387 0.18 -7.83 -8.34
CA GLN A 387 1.59 -7.76 -7.97
C GLN A 387 1.93 -6.36 -7.42
N LEU A 388 2.79 -6.29 -6.40
CA LEU A 388 3.30 -5.03 -5.85
C LEU A 388 4.81 -4.85 -6.02
N ILE A 389 5.60 -5.90 -5.79
CA ILE A 389 7.07 -5.86 -5.93
C ILE A 389 7.45 -6.59 -7.22
N ALA A 390 8.14 -5.89 -8.12
CA ALA A 390 8.52 -6.43 -9.43
C ALA A 390 9.44 -7.64 -9.27
N GLY A 391 9.24 -8.66 -10.10
CA GLY A 391 10.01 -9.91 -10.06
C GLY A 391 9.63 -10.86 -8.91
N ARG A 392 8.72 -10.46 -8.00
CA ARG A 392 8.20 -11.32 -6.94
C ARG A 392 6.82 -11.86 -7.33
N PRO A 393 6.70 -13.15 -7.69
CA PRO A 393 5.43 -13.73 -8.12
C PRO A 393 4.48 -13.85 -6.93
N THR A 394 3.21 -13.53 -7.16
CA THR A 394 2.14 -13.71 -6.17
C THR A 394 1.64 -15.14 -6.20
N ALA A 395 1.65 -15.81 -5.04
CA ALA A 395 0.99 -17.09 -4.88
C ALA A 395 -0.52 -16.87 -4.74
N VAL A 396 -1.30 -17.73 -5.41
CA VAL A 396 -2.76 -17.68 -5.40
C VAL A 396 -3.28 -19.00 -4.84
N GLU A 397 -3.98 -18.93 -3.73
CA GLU A 397 -4.62 -20.09 -3.12
C GLU A 397 -6.15 -20.04 -3.30
N GLY A 398 -6.72 -21.20 -3.61
CA GLY A 398 -8.15 -21.36 -3.88
C GLY A 398 -8.45 -21.82 -5.31
N ASP A 399 -9.73 -22.01 -5.58
CA ASP A 399 -10.23 -22.49 -6.87
C ASP A 399 -10.47 -21.31 -7.82
N ALA A 400 -9.48 -21.05 -8.68
CA ALA A 400 -9.53 -20.03 -9.72
C ALA A 400 -10.26 -20.59 -10.95
N THR A 401 -11.54 -20.28 -11.08
CA THR A 401 -12.29 -20.53 -12.31
C THR A 401 -12.20 -19.31 -13.23
N PRO A 402 -11.83 -19.43 -14.51
CA PRO A 402 -11.81 -18.26 -15.40
C PRO A 402 -13.20 -17.63 -15.60
N ILE A 403 -13.22 -16.30 -15.77
CA ILE A 403 -14.41 -15.59 -16.26
C ILE A 403 -14.71 -16.02 -17.72
N SER A 404 -15.98 -16.19 -18.06
CA SER A 404 -16.37 -16.58 -19.42
C SER A 404 -16.49 -15.36 -20.34
N GLN A 405 -16.24 -15.57 -21.64
CA GLN A 405 -16.44 -14.52 -22.65
C GLN A 405 -17.88 -13.99 -22.65
N LYS A 406 -18.86 -14.87 -22.43
CA LYS A 406 -20.28 -14.52 -22.34
C LYS A 406 -20.57 -13.53 -21.20
N MET A 407 -19.95 -13.70 -20.04
CA MET A 407 -20.04 -12.74 -18.93
C MET A 407 -19.44 -11.39 -19.33
N ILE A 408 -18.26 -11.40 -19.95
CA ILE A 408 -17.56 -10.18 -20.40
C ILE A 408 -18.39 -9.38 -21.41
N ASP A 409 -18.90 -10.06 -22.44
CA ASP A 409 -19.71 -9.46 -23.51
C ASP A 409 -21.00 -8.83 -22.97
N ALA A 410 -21.57 -9.40 -21.92
CA ALA A 410 -22.72 -8.83 -21.24
C ALA A 410 -22.34 -7.64 -20.34
N LEU A 411 -21.28 -7.76 -19.54
CA LEU A 411 -20.95 -6.79 -18.48
C LEU A 411 -20.40 -5.48 -19.02
N ARG A 412 -19.49 -5.51 -20.00
CA ARG A 412 -18.85 -4.29 -20.52
C ARG A 412 -19.87 -3.25 -21.02
N PRO A 413 -20.83 -3.57 -21.91
CA PRO A 413 -21.82 -2.57 -22.35
C PRO A 413 -22.73 -2.12 -21.20
N MET A 414 -23.11 -2.99 -20.26
CA MET A 414 -23.91 -2.60 -19.11
C MET A 414 -23.16 -1.64 -18.17
N MET A 415 -21.87 -1.90 -17.90
CA MET A 415 -20.99 -1.00 -17.14
C MET A 415 -20.77 0.33 -17.84
N ARG A 416 -20.73 0.35 -19.18
CA ARG A 416 -20.71 1.61 -19.94
C ARG A 416 -22.01 2.38 -19.76
N LEU A 417 -23.14 1.68 -19.80
CA LEU A 417 -24.47 2.28 -19.67
C LEU A 417 -24.70 2.94 -18.30
N VAL A 418 -24.09 2.41 -17.23
CA VAL A 418 -24.08 3.05 -15.90
C VAL A 418 -23.52 4.49 -15.96
N VAL A 419 -22.51 4.72 -16.80
CA VAL A 419 -21.85 6.02 -16.96
C VAL A 419 -22.63 6.91 -17.94
N THR A 420 -23.02 6.37 -19.09
CA THR A 420 -23.66 7.19 -20.16
C THR A 420 -25.13 7.49 -19.87
N ASN A 421 -25.83 6.59 -19.17
CA ASN A 421 -27.25 6.75 -18.88
C ASN A 421 -27.67 6.09 -17.55
N GLY A 422 -26.83 6.11 -16.53
CA GLY A 422 -27.12 5.47 -15.25
C GLY A 422 -26.74 6.31 -14.04
N THR A 423 -26.37 5.63 -12.96
CA THR A 423 -26.07 6.22 -11.66
C THR A 423 -24.70 6.90 -11.59
N ALA A 424 -23.77 6.63 -12.51
CA ALA A 424 -22.42 7.21 -12.49
C ALA A 424 -22.25 8.43 -13.42
N LYS A 425 -23.33 9.12 -13.81
CA LYS A 425 -23.30 10.22 -14.80
C LYS A 425 -22.30 11.33 -14.47
N GLU A 426 -22.01 11.57 -13.19
CA GLU A 426 -21.11 12.62 -12.78
C GLU A 426 -19.65 12.40 -13.19
N ILE A 427 -19.23 11.15 -13.44
CA ILE A 427 -17.90 10.81 -13.97
C ILE A 427 -17.74 11.22 -15.45
N ALA A 428 -18.82 11.66 -16.10
CA ALA A 428 -18.77 12.13 -17.48
C ALA A 428 -17.71 13.23 -17.65
N GLY A 429 -17.04 13.21 -18.80
CA GLY A 429 -15.88 14.07 -19.09
C GLY A 429 -14.52 13.41 -18.77
N CYS A 430 -14.49 12.35 -17.96
CA CYS A 430 -13.25 11.62 -17.63
C CYS A 430 -12.88 10.56 -18.67
N GLY A 431 -13.24 10.73 -19.95
CA GLY A 431 -13.01 9.73 -21.01
C GLY A 431 -13.98 8.54 -20.96
N GLU A 432 -13.57 7.41 -21.55
CA GLU A 432 -14.40 6.21 -21.67
C GLU A 432 -14.33 5.34 -20.41
N VAL A 433 -15.09 5.76 -19.39
CA VAL A 433 -15.22 5.02 -18.13
C VAL A 433 -16.34 3.97 -18.23
N PHE A 434 -16.09 2.81 -17.64
CA PHE A 434 -17.02 1.71 -17.43
C PHE A 434 -17.09 1.45 -15.94
N GLY A 435 -18.28 1.29 -15.34
CA GLY A 435 -18.32 1.01 -13.90
C GLY A 435 -19.69 0.60 -13.38
N LYS A 436 -19.75 0.42 -12.07
CA LYS A 436 -20.97 0.19 -11.31
C LYS A 436 -20.87 0.96 -9.98
N THR A 437 -21.91 1.74 -9.68
CA THR A 437 -22.05 2.39 -8.37
C THR A 437 -22.65 1.45 -7.33
N GLY A 438 -22.47 1.74 -6.05
CA GLY A 438 -23.13 1.00 -4.99
C GLY A 438 -23.40 1.81 -3.73
N GLU A 439 -24.55 1.54 -3.15
CA GLU A 439 -24.96 1.95 -1.82
C GLU A 439 -25.13 0.68 -0.98
N ALA A 440 -24.57 0.70 0.23
CA ALA A 440 -24.77 -0.36 1.20
C ALA A 440 -25.21 0.24 2.54
N GLU A 441 -26.49 0.08 2.86
CA GLU A 441 -27.15 0.64 4.03
C GLU A 441 -26.83 -0.13 5.31
N PHE A 442 -26.65 0.60 6.40
CA PHE A 442 -26.51 0.09 7.77
C PHE A 442 -27.27 1.02 8.73
N PRO A 443 -27.52 0.61 10.00
CA PRO A 443 -28.15 1.50 10.96
C PRO A 443 -27.38 2.81 11.13
N GLY A 444 -27.95 3.92 10.63
CA GLY A 444 -27.34 5.26 10.73
C GLY A 444 -26.67 5.79 9.45
N GLY A 445 -26.67 5.05 8.33
CA GLY A 445 -26.17 5.58 7.06
C GLY A 445 -25.97 4.53 5.97
N SER A 446 -25.16 4.87 4.96
CA SER A 446 -24.76 3.93 3.92
C SER A 446 -23.32 4.13 3.48
N HIS A 447 -22.66 3.06 3.05
CA HIS A 447 -21.38 3.12 2.37
C HIS A 447 -21.57 3.56 0.91
N SER A 448 -20.68 4.43 0.44
CA SER A 448 -20.67 4.95 -0.93
C SER A 448 -19.59 4.23 -1.73
N TRP A 449 -19.98 3.51 -2.79
CA TRP A 449 -19.09 2.72 -3.63
C TRP A 449 -19.13 3.13 -5.09
N PHE A 450 -17.97 3.05 -5.75
CA PHE A 450 -17.88 3.05 -7.21
C PHE A 450 -16.69 2.17 -7.65
N ALA A 451 -16.95 1.16 -8.47
CA ALA A 451 -15.92 0.27 -9.01
C ALA A 451 -16.04 0.19 -10.53
N GLY A 452 -14.92 0.15 -11.24
CA GLY A 452 -14.93 0.26 -12.68
C GLY A 452 -13.53 0.33 -13.29
N TYR A 453 -13.45 0.68 -14.57
CA TYR A 453 -12.19 0.87 -15.27
C TYR A 453 -12.28 1.95 -16.34
N ARG A 454 -11.10 2.47 -16.71
CA ARG A 454 -10.88 3.37 -17.85
C ARG A 454 -9.55 2.98 -18.49
N GLY A 455 -9.59 2.50 -19.73
CA GLY A 455 -8.40 1.93 -20.37
C GLY A 455 -7.80 0.82 -19.49
N ASP A 456 -6.50 0.91 -19.24
CA ASP A 456 -5.75 -0.04 -18.41
C ASP A 456 -5.65 0.38 -16.93
N LEU A 457 -6.62 1.15 -16.42
CA LEU A 457 -6.79 1.43 -14.99
C LEU A 457 -8.13 0.89 -14.50
N ALA A 458 -8.13 -0.21 -13.75
CA ALA A 458 -9.28 -0.66 -12.98
C ALA A 458 -9.19 -0.17 -11.54
N PHE A 459 -10.31 0.28 -10.99
CA PHE A 459 -10.36 0.92 -9.68
C PHE A 459 -11.55 0.44 -8.86
N ALA A 460 -11.44 0.61 -7.55
CA ALA A 460 -12.58 0.67 -6.64
C ALA A 460 -12.39 1.76 -5.60
N SER A 461 -13.45 2.52 -5.41
CA SER A 461 -13.55 3.68 -4.53
C SER A 461 -14.62 3.42 -3.48
N LEU A 462 -14.26 3.63 -2.21
CA LEU A 462 -15.16 3.47 -1.07
C LEU A 462 -15.07 4.68 -0.16
N ILE A 463 -16.23 5.18 0.29
CA ILE A 463 -16.34 6.08 1.44
C ILE A 463 -17.26 5.41 2.47
N VAL A 464 -16.67 5.00 3.59
CA VAL A 464 -17.39 4.32 4.68
C VAL A 464 -18.35 5.31 5.33
N GLY A 465 -19.66 5.03 5.27
CA GLY A 465 -20.67 5.97 5.78
C GLY A 465 -20.82 7.21 4.90
N GLY A 466 -20.32 7.16 3.66
CA GLY A 466 -20.34 8.29 2.72
C GLY A 466 -21.72 8.65 2.17
N GLY A 467 -22.75 7.85 2.42
CA GLY A 467 -24.11 8.08 1.92
C GLY A 467 -24.26 7.64 0.46
N SER A 468 -24.83 8.52 -0.37
CA SER A 468 -25.09 8.27 -1.79
C SER A 468 -23.83 7.83 -2.57
N SER A 469 -23.97 6.92 -3.53
CA SER A 469 -22.85 6.49 -4.37
C SER A 469 -22.24 7.60 -5.22
N GLU A 470 -22.97 8.70 -5.44
CA GLU A 470 -22.46 9.91 -6.11
C GLU A 470 -21.15 10.41 -5.48
N TYR A 471 -20.99 10.30 -4.16
CA TYR A 471 -19.77 10.78 -3.49
C TYR A 471 -18.52 9.97 -3.88
N ALA A 472 -18.63 8.65 -3.99
CA ALA A 472 -17.55 7.81 -4.51
C ALA A 472 -17.28 8.07 -6.00
N VAL A 473 -18.32 8.35 -6.79
CA VAL A 473 -18.18 8.76 -8.20
C VAL A 473 -17.41 10.08 -8.31
N ARG A 474 -17.79 11.12 -7.55
CA ARG A 474 -17.09 12.41 -7.50
C ARG A 474 -15.66 12.27 -6.99
N MET A 475 -15.41 11.41 -6.00
CA MET A 475 -14.06 11.13 -5.51
C MET A 475 -13.19 10.53 -6.62
N THR A 476 -13.73 9.55 -7.36
CA THR A 476 -13.04 8.95 -8.51
C THR A 476 -12.82 9.95 -9.65
N LYS A 477 -13.76 10.89 -9.84
CA LYS A 477 -13.60 12.00 -10.79
C LYS A 477 -12.37 12.84 -10.46
N VAL A 478 -12.22 13.23 -9.19
CA VAL A 478 -11.06 13.99 -8.71
C VAL A 478 -9.76 13.24 -9.01
N MET A 479 -9.72 11.92 -8.82
CA MET A 479 -8.55 11.11 -9.20
C MET A 479 -8.26 11.26 -10.71
N PHE A 480 -9.24 11.03 -11.59
CA PHE A 480 -9.01 11.13 -13.03
C PHE A 480 -8.67 12.53 -13.51
N GLU A 481 -9.22 13.57 -12.90
CA GLU A 481 -8.90 14.98 -13.21
C GLU A 481 -7.52 15.39 -12.70
N SER A 482 -6.97 14.66 -11.72
CA SER A 482 -5.62 14.86 -11.20
C SER A 482 -4.54 14.17 -12.04
N LEU A 483 -4.93 13.32 -13.00
CA LEU A 483 -3.98 12.71 -13.93
C LEU A 483 -3.51 13.72 -15.00
N PRO A 484 -2.25 13.67 -15.44
CA PRO A 484 -1.76 14.47 -16.56
C PRO A 484 -2.60 14.25 -17.83
N PRO A 485 -2.78 15.30 -18.65
CA PRO A 485 -3.42 15.16 -19.95
C PRO A 485 -2.75 14.07 -20.78
N GLY A 486 -3.55 13.16 -21.33
CA GLY A 486 -3.05 12.09 -22.20
C GLY A 486 -2.45 10.87 -21.50
N TYR A 487 -2.48 10.78 -20.17
CA TYR A 487 -1.93 9.60 -19.44
C TYR A 487 -2.52 8.26 -19.91
N LEU A 488 -3.77 8.26 -20.38
CA LEU A 488 -4.48 7.08 -20.92
C LEU A 488 -4.87 7.22 -22.40
N ALA A 489 -4.28 8.18 -23.12
CA ALA A 489 -4.64 8.47 -24.51
C ALA A 489 -3.99 7.50 -25.50
#